data_AF-A0A0W0WNE2-F1
#
_entry.id   AF-A0A0W0WNE2-F1
#
_cell.length_a   1.000
_cell.length_b   1.000
_cell.length_c   1.000
_cell.angle_alpha   90.00
_cell.angle_beta   90.00
_cell.angle_gamma   90.00
#
_symmetry.space_group_name_H-M   'P 1'
#
loop_
_entity.id
_entity.type
_entity.pdbx_description
1 polymer ?
#
loop_
_entity_poly.entity_id
_entity_poly.type
_entity_poly.pdbx_seq_one_letter_code
_entity_poly.pdbx_strand_id
1 'polypeptide(L)'
;MTNEFDKTIQEIAIKHGVVLSKDDPILILHTMNENLLAETRQAQALMLTQFREEMEKISSQWKDDAKEKAEKILNVALTGSKEAMARLLQESTSESVQAMKKVILAALTETRDLTLQTRKFSRFTLLLSTAMLIASGLFMLPFSFIFG
;
A
#
# COMPACT_ATOMS: atom_id res chain seq x y z
N MET A 1 67.99 1.49 13.83
CA MET A 1 67.60 0.83 12.56
C MET A 1 68.82 0.45 11.70
N THR A 2 70.00 0.28 12.28
CA THR A 2 71.27 0.06 11.54
C THR A 2 71.52 -1.41 11.12
N ASN A 3 70.83 -2.39 11.72
CA ASN A 3 71.19 -3.81 11.55
C ASN A 3 70.76 -4.46 10.23
N GLU A 4 69.58 -4.14 9.70
CA GLU A 4 69.11 -4.81 8.47
C GLU A 4 69.82 -4.27 7.21
N PHE A 5 70.20 -2.99 7.25
CA PHE A 5 70.92 -2.32 6.17
C PHE A 5 72.38 -2.80 6.09
N ASP A 6 73.07 -2.89 7.24
CA ASP A 6 74.44 -3.39 7.31
C ASP A 6 74.52 -4.88 6.93
N LYS A 7 73.50 -5.69 7.27
CA LYS A 7 73.38 -7.08 6.80
C LYS A 7 73.24 -7.16 5.28
N THR A 8 72.41 -6.31 4.68
CA THR A 8 72.19 -6.30 3.22
C THR A 8 73.49 -5.94 2.48
N ILE A 9 74.24 -4.95 2.98
CA ILE A 9 75.56 -4.59 2.43
C ILE A 9 76.54 -5.77 2.55
N GLN A 10 76.56 -6.45 3.70
CA GLN A 10 77.43 -7.60 3.94
C GLN A 10 77.06 -8.81 3.06
N GLU A 11 75.77 -9.08 2.85
CA GLU A 11 75.31 -10.13 1.95
C GLU A 11 75.70 -9.84 0.50
N ILE A 12 75.56 -8.60 0.02
CA ILE A 12 75.96 -8.21 -1.33
C ILE A 12 77.47 -8.44 -1.52
N ALA A 13 78.28 -8.08 -0.52
CA ALA A 13 79.72 -8.32 -0.56
C ALA A 13 80.06 -9.81 -0.61
N ILE A 14 79.37 -10.66 0.17
CA ILE A 14 79.60 -12.13 0.18
C ILE A 14 79.15 -12.79 -1.13
N LYS A 15 77.97 -12.44 -1.65
CA LYS A 15 77.37 -13.11 -2.81
C LYS A 15 77.93 -12.63 -4.15
N HIS A 16 78.31 -11.36 -4.23
CA HIS A 16 78.67 -10.70 -5.48
C HIS A 16 80.10 -10.18 -5.49
N GLY A 17 80.82 -10.23 -4.37
CA GLY A 17 82.22 -9.80 -4.28
C GLY A 17 82.43 -8.28 -4.36
N VAL A 18 81.35 -7.49 -4.25
CA VAL A 18 81.37 -6.03 -4.37
C VAL A 18 81.18 -5.40 -3.00
N VAL A 19 82.14 -4.57 -2.57
CA VAL A 19 82.06 -3.82 -1.31
C VAL A 19 81.46 -2.45 -1.58
N LEU A 20 80.26 -2.21 -1.06
CA LEU A 20 79.59 -0.92 -1.16
C LEU A 20 80.00 -0.03 0.03
N SER A 21 80.36 1.22 -0.25
CA SER A 21 80.60 2.23 0.80
C SER A 21 79.29 2.93 1.17
N LYS A 22 79.21 3.59 2.34
CA LYS A 22 78.01 4.35 2.71
C LYS A 22 77.67 5.49 1.75
N ASP A 23 78.66 6.01 1.02
CA ASP A 23 78.49 7.08 0.03
C ASP A 23 78.29 6.51 -1.39
N ASP A 24 78.08 5.19 -1.53
CA ASP A 24 77.85 4.57 -2.83
C ASP A 24 76.52 5.08 -3.43
N PRO A 25 76.53 5.59 -4.68
CA PRO A 25 75.33 6.09 -5.34
C PRO A 25 74.17 5.09 -5.38
N ILE A 26 74.45 3.78 -5.42
CA ILE A 26 73.43 2.74 -5.42
C ILE A 26 72.69 2.68 -4.08
N LEU A 27 73.40 2.88 -2.96
CA LEU A 27 72.77 2.92 -1.63
C LEU A 27 71.95 4.20 -1.42
N ILE A 28 72.38 5.32 -2.00
CA ILE A 28 71.60 6.57 -2.00
C ILE A 28 70.30 6.37 -2.79
N LEU A 29 70.36 5.76 -3.97
CA LEU A 29 69.17 5.44 -4.78
C LEU A 29 68.23 4.48 -4.05
N HIS A 30 68.77 3.46 -3.37
CA HIS A 30 67.96 2.54 -2.58
C HIS A 30 67.22 3.27 -1.45
N THR A 31 67.90 4.17 -0.73
CA THR A 31 67.30 4.99 0.32
C THR A 31 66.19 5.90 -0.22
N MET A 32 66.44 6.56 -1.36
CA MET A 32 65.42 7.37 -2.04
C MET A 32 64.22 6.54 -2.47
N ASN A 33 64.45 5.34 -3.01
CA ASN A 33 63.38 4.45 -3.44
C ASN A 33 62.52 3.97 -2.27
N GLU A 34 63.12 3.61 -1.13
CA GLU A 34 62.37 3.24 0.08
C GLU A 34 61.52 4.41 0.61
N ASN A 35 62.05 5.63 0.60
CA ASN A 35 61.28 6.82 1.00
C ASN A 35 60.12 7.07 0.03
N LEU A 36 60.36 6.99 -1.29
CA LEU A 36 59.31 7.12 -2.30
C LEU A 36 58.23 6.04 -2.15
N LEU A 37 58.60 4.80 -1.83
CA LEU A 37 57.65 3.71 -1.58
C LEU A 37 56.83 3.98 -0.32
N ALA A 38 57.45 4.49 0.75
CA ALA A 38 56.76 4.86 1.98
C ALA A 38 55.77 6.00 1.74
N GLU A 39 56.19 7.07 1.06
CA GLU A 39 55.32 8.20 0.69
C GLU A 39 54.17 7.74 -0.22
N THR A 40 54.45 6.89 -1.20
CA THR A 40 53.42 6.35 -2.11
C THR A 40 52.40 5.51 -1.35
N ARG A 41 52.83 4.65 -0.41
CA ARG A 41 51.90 3.87 0.44
C ARG A 41 51.04 4.79 1.30
N GLN A 42 51.61 5.85 1.86
CA GLN A 42 50.87 6.81 2.66
C GLN A 42 49.84 7.58 1.83
N ALA A 43 50.22 8.04 0.63
CA ALA A 43 49.32 8.72 -0.29
C ALA A 43 48.17 7.79 -0.74
N GLN A 44 48.47 6.53 -1.03
CA GLN A 44 47.44 5.52 -1.37
C GLN A 44 46.48 5.27 -0.20
N ALA A 45 46.99 5.17 1.03
CA ALA A 45 46.16 5.00 2.22
C ALA A 45 45.22 6.19 2.46
N LEU A 46 45.71 7.42 2.26
CA LEU A 46 44.90 8.64 2.33
C LEU A 46 43.81 8.64 1.26
N MET A 47 44.16 8.31 0.02
CA MET A 47 43.18 8.24 -1.09
C MET A 47 42.09 7.19 -0.83
N LEU A 48 42.46 6.02 -0.31
CA LEU A 48 41.49 4.97 0.05
C LEU A 48 40.59 5.39 1.21
N THR A 49 41.12 6.13 2.19
CA THR A 49 40.34 6.66 3.31
C THR A 49 39.31 7.67 2.81
N GLN A 50 39.72 8.62 1.97
CA GLN A 50 38.82 9.60 1.35
C GLN A 50 37.75 8.93 0.49
N PHE A 51 38.14 7.96 -0.33
CA PHE A 51 37.19 7.20 -1.15
C PHE A 51 36.15 6.49 -0.30
N ARG A 52 36.55 5.89 0.82
CA ARG A 52 35.62 5.25 1.76
C ARG A 52 34.66 6.27 2.37
N GLU A 53 35.15 7.43 2.80
CA GLU A 53 34.33 8.50 3.36
C GLU A 53 33.30 9.03 2.35
N GLU A 54 33.71 9.23 1.09
CA GLU A 54 32.80 9.63 0.02
C GLU A 54 31.74 8.56 -0.25
N MET A 55 32.12 7.29 -0.27
CA MET A 55 31.19 6.17 -0.42
C MET A 55 30.18 6.10 0.72
N GLU A 56 30.61 6.25 1.98
CA GLU A 56 29.70 6.31 3.14
C GLU A 56 28.74 7.50 3.03
N LYS A 57 29.23 8.67 2.60
CA LYS A 57 28.40 9.87 2.39
C LYS A 57 27.34 9.64 1.30
N ILE A 58 27.74 9.16 0.13
CA ILE A 58 26.83 8.87 -0.98
C ILE A 58 25.80 7.81 -0.57
N SER A 59 26.26 6.75 0.11
CA SER A 59 25.37 5.68 0.60
C SER A 59 24.33 6.21 1.58
N SER A 60 24.72 7.09 2.51
CA SER A 60 23.77 7.71 3.43
C SER A 60 22.76 8.58 2.69
N GLN A 61 23.21 9.40 1.74
CA GLN A 61 22.32 10.23 0.92
C GLN A 61 21.32 9.38 0.14
N TRP A 62 21.80 8.31 -0.51
CA TRP A 62 20.94 7.37 -1.23
C TRP A 62 19.90 6.70 -0.34
N LYS A 63 20.28 6.33 0.89
CA LYS A 63 19.34 5.76 1.86
C LYS A 63 18.24 6.75 2.21
N ASP A 64 18.59 8.01 2.44
CA ASP A 64 17.63 9.05 2.80
C ASP A 64 16.72 9.39 1.61
N ASP A 65 17.27 9.55 0.40
CA ASP A 65 16.52 9.78 -0.84
C ASP A 65 15.57 8.62 -1.16
N ALA A 66 16.03 7.38 -0.99
CA ALA A 66 15.20 6.19 -1.20
C ALA A 66 14.04 6.14 -0.20
N LYS A 67 14.28 6.51 1.06
CA LYS A 67 13.24 6.60 2.09
C LYS A 67 12.21 7.67 1.73
N GLU A 68 12.64 8.88 1.39
CA GLU A 68 11.73 9.97 1.00
C GLU A 68 10.87 9.57 -0.20
N LYS A 69 11.48 8.96 -1.22
CA LYS A 69 10.76 8.52 -2.42
C LYS A 69 9.77 7.41 -2.13
N ALA A 70 10.13 6.46 -1.25
CA ALA A 70 9.23 5.41 -0.80
C ALA A 70 8.03 5.99 -0.01
N GLU A 71 8.28 6.91 0.92
CA GLU A 71 7.23 7.60 1.69
C GLU A 71 6.30 8.39 0.78
N LYS A 72 6.83 9.11 -0.21
CA LYS A 72 6.04 9.85 -1.19
C LYS A 72 5.14 8.93 -2.02
N ILE A 73 5.69 7.84 -2.56
CA ILE A 73 4.91 6.86 -3.34
C ILE A 73 3.83 6.23 -2.48
N LEU A 74 4.17 5.84 -1.25
CA LEU A 74 3.22 5.27 -0.30
C LEU A 74 2.08 6.25 0.02
N ASN A 75 2.39 7.53 0.25
CA ASN A 75 1.39 8.52 0.57
C ASN A 75 0.47 8.83 -0.62
N VAL A 76 1.02 8.87 -1.85
CA VAL A 76 0.23 9.00 -3.08
C VAL A 76 -0.69 7.79 -3.25
N ALA A 77 -0.16 6.58 -3.09
CA ALA A 77 -0.95 5.35 -3.19
C ALA A 77 -2.04 5.27 -2.11
N LEU A 78 -1.72 5.66 -0.88
CA LEU A 78 -2.67 5.68 0.24
C LEU A 78 -3.77 6.72 0.01
N THR A 79 -3.42 7.89 -0.49
CA THR A 79 -4.39 8.94 -0.83
C THR A 79 -5.33 8.47 -1.95
N GLY A 80 -4.78 7.89 -3.01
CA GLY A 80 -5.57 7.30 -4.09
C GLY A 80 -6.48 6.16 -3.60
N SER A 81 -5.99 5.31 -2.70
CA SER A 81 -6.78 4.23 -2.10
C SER A 81 -7.94 4.78 -1.25
N LYS A 82 -7.70 5.81 -0.43
CA LYS A 82 -8.75 6.49 0.35
C LYS A 82 -9.81 7.11 -0.55
N GLU A 83 -9.40 7.77 -1.63
CA GLU A 83 -10.32 8.36 -2.59
C GLU A 83 -11.17 7.29 -3.30
N ALA A 84 -10.54 6.20 -3.76
CA ALA A 84 -11.25 5.08 -4.37
C ALA A 84 -12.25 4.44 -3.39
N MET A 85 -11.85 4.24 -2.12
CA MET A 85 -12.75 3.74 -1.08
C MET A 85 -13.92 4.68 -0.82
N ALA A 86 -13.67 6.00 -0.74
CA ALA A 86 -14.74 6.99 -0.55
C ALA A 86 -15.76 6.95 -1.70
N ARG A 87 -15.28 6.85 -2.94
CA ARG A 87 -16.15 6.73 -4.13
C ARG A 87 -16.97 5.45 -4.10
N LEU A 88 -16.33 4.30 -3.84
CA LEU A 88 -17.02 3.00 -3.76
C LEU A 88 -18.06 2.97 -2.63
N LEU A 89 -17.74 3.55 -1.47
CA LEU A 89 -18.69 3.65 -0.36
C LEU A 89 -19.89 4.54 -0.72
N GLN A 90 -19.66 5.67 -1.38
CA GLN A 90 -20.71 6.56 -1.82
C GLN A 90 -21.62 5.89 -2.85
N GLU A 91 -21.03 5.21 -3.83
CA GLU A 91 -21.76 4.46 -4.87
C GLU A 91 -22.59 3.33 -4.26
N SER A 92 -21.97 2.48 -3.44
CA SER A 92 -22.65 1.37 -2.76
C SER A 92 -23.77 1.85 -1.82
N THR A 93 -23.57 2.97 -1.11
CA THR A 93 -24.61 3.57 -0.26
C THR A 93 -25.78 4.07 -1.10
N SER A 94 -25.49 4.75 -2.22
CA SER A 94 -26.53 5.24 -3.13
C SER A 94 -27.35 4.10 -3.74
N GLU A 95 -26.67 3.05 -4.22
CA GLU A 95 -27.32 1.84 -4.74
C GLU A 95 -28.19 1.18 -3.68
N SER A 96 -27.68 1.04 -2.45
CA SER A 96 -28.41 0.45 -1.32
C SER A 96 -29.65 1.26 -0.97
N VAL A 97 -29.55 2.59 -0.91
CA VAL A 97 -30.70 3.48 -0.68
C VAL A 97 -31.72 3.36 -1.80
N GLN A 98 -31.27 3.26 -3.05
CA GLN A 98 -32.18 3.10 -4.19
C GLN A 98 -32.89 1.74 -4.17
N ALA A 99 -32.18 0.66 -3.83
CA ALA A 99 -32.75 -0.67 -3.65
C ALA A 99 -33.79 -0.67 -2.52
N MET A 100 -33.48 -0.05 -1.39
CA MET A 100 -34.41 0.08 -0.26
C MET A 100 -35.66 0.88 -0.65
N LYS A 101 -35.51 1.99 -1.37
CA LYS A 101 -36.64 2.76 -1.90
C LYS A 101 -37.52 1.91 -2.82
N LYS A 102 -36.93 1.10 -3.71
CA LYS A 102 -37.68 0.19 -4.58
C LYS A 102 -38.46 -0.85 -3.78
N VAL A 103 -37.85 -1.45 -2.76
CA VAL A 103 -38.52 -2.43 -1.88
C VAL A 103 -39.69 -1.79 -1.13
N ILE A 104 -39.49 -0.61 -0.55
CA ILE A 104 -40.54 0.13 0.16
C ILE A 104 -41.70 0.49 -0.79
N LEU A 105 -41.39 1.00 -1.98
CA LEU A 105 -42.41 1.34 -2.97
C LEU A 105 -43.17 0.10 -3.44
N ALA A 106 -42.49 -1.02 -3.69
CA ALA A 106 -43.12 -2.29 -4.06
C ALA A 106 -44.10 -2.76 -2.98
N ALA A 107 -43.68 -2.77 -1.71
CA ALA A 107 -44.53 -3.13 -0.59
C ALA A 107 -45.73 -2.16 -0.43
N LEU A 108 -45.53 -0.86 -0.66
CA LEU A 108 -46.62 0.12 -0.61
C LEU A 108 -47.62 -0.07 -1.76
N THR A 109 -47.16 -0.44 -2.95
CA THR A 109 -48.04 -0.74 -4.08
C THR A 109 -48.82 -2.04 -3.88
N GLU A 110 -48.18 -3.07 -3.33
CA GLU A 110 -48.83 -4.36 -3.03
C GLU A 110 -49.92 -4.19 -1.97
N THR A 111 -49.62 -3.49 -0.87
CA THR A 111 -50.61 -3.19 0.18
C THR A 111 -51.78 -2.34 -0.32
N ARG A 112 -51.51 -1.36 -1.21
CA ARG A 112 -52.56 -0.56 -1.85
C ARG A 112 -53.45 -1.43 -2.74
N ASP A 113 -52.88 -2.34 -3.52
CA ASP A 113 -53.65 -3.23 -4.39
C ASP A 113 -54.52 -4.19 -3.57
N LEU A 114 -53.97 -4.82 -2.53
CA LEU A 114 -54.71 -5.67 -1.59
C LEU A 114 -55.88 -4.91 -0.93
N THR A 115 -55.67 -3.65 -0.57
CA THR A 115 -56.73 -2.79 0.00
C THR A 115 -57.84 -2.51 -1.02
N LEU A 116 -57.49 -2.23 -2.28
CA LEU A 116 -58.47 -2.00 -3.34
C LEU A 116 -59.25 -3.27 -3.68
N GLN A 117 -58.59 -4.43 -3.73
CA GLN A 117 -59.24 -5.72 -3.93
C GLN A 117 -60.20 -6.05 -2.77
N THR A 118 -59.76 -5.86 -1.52
CA THR A 118 -60.60 -6.04 -0.33
C THR A 118 -61.82 -5.14 -0.34
N ARG A 119 -61.66 -3.86 -0.75
CA ARG A 119 -62.78 -2.91 -0.84
C ARG A 119 -63.78 -3.29 -1.93
N LYS A 120 -63.31 -3.81 -3.07
CA LYS A 120 -64.20 -4.34 -4.12
C LYS A 120 -64.98 -5.55 -3.61
N PHE A 121 -64.29 -6.51 -2.97
CA PHE A 121 -64.91 -7.70 -2.41
C PHE A 121 -65.97 -7.35 -1.35
N SER A 122 -65.66 -6.42 -0.43
CA SER A 122 -66.59 -5.93 0.57
C SER A 122 -67.86 -5.32 -0.04
N ARG A 123 -67.76 -4.57 -1.15
CA ARG A 123 -68.93 -4.05 -1.87
C ARG A 123 -69.77 -5.16 -2.48
N PHE A 124 -69.14 -6.18 -3.06
CA PHE A 124 -69.85 -7.36 -3.58
C PHE A 124 -70.58 -8.11 -2.46
N THR A 125 -69.92 -8.32 -1.31
CA THR A 125 -70.55 -8.96 -0.15
C THR A 125 -71.74 -8.16 0.38
N LEU A 126 -71.64 -6.83 0.44
CA LEU A 126 -72.74 -5.96 0.84
C LEU A 126 -73.94 -6.08 -0.09
N LEU A 127 -73.72 -6.09 -1.42
CA LEU A 127 -74.77 -6.28 -2.41
C LEU A 127 -75.42 -7.68 -2.33
N LEU A 128 -74.61 -8.71 -2.11
CA LEU A 128 -75.10 -10.07 -1.97
C LEU A 128 -75.96 -10.22 -0.71
N SER A 129 -75.53 -9.60 0.40
CA SER A 129 -76.26 -9.63 1.66
C SER A 129 -77.59 -8.88 1.57
N THR A 130 -77.65 -7.72 0.91
CA THR A 130 -78.91 -7.00 0.72
C THR A 130 -79.86 -7.77 -0.19
N ALA A 131 -79.36 -8.41 -1.26
CA ALA A 131 -80.18 -9.27 -2.10
C ALA A 131 -80.75 -10.47 -1.33
N MET A 132 -79.96 -11.13 -0.48
CA MET A 132 -80.46 -12.21 0.39
C MET A 132 -81.53 -11.74 1.38
N LEU A 133 -81.36 -10.56 1.99
CA LEU A 133 -82.37 -9.99 2.90
C LEU A 133 -83.68 -9.68 2.16
N ILE A 134 -83.61 -9.13 0.95
CA ILE A 134 -84.80 -8.86 0.12
C ILE A 134 -85.50 -10.17 -0.24
N ALA A 135 -84.75 -11.18 -0.69
CA ALA A 135 -85.30 -12.50 -1.03
C ALA A 135 -85.96 -13.19 0.19
N SER A 136 -85.31 -13.16 1.35
CA SER A 136 -85.86 -13.69 2.60
C SER A 136 -87.12 -12.93 3.04
N GLY A 137 -87.13 -11.60 2.91
CA GLY A 137 -88.31 -10.79 3.21
C GLY A 137 -89.49 -11.13 2.29
N LEU A 138 -89.23 -11.26 0.99
CA LEU A 138 -90.26 -11.65 0.01
C LEU A 138 -90.83 -13.06 0.29
N PHE A 139 -89.98 -13.99 0.77
CA PHE A 139 -90.40 -15.33 1.14
C PHE A 139 -91.24 -15.38 2.42
N MET A 140 -91.00 -14.47 3.39
CA MET A 140 -91.80 -14.39 4.61
C MET A 140 -93.15 -13.68 4.45
N LEU A 141 -93.29 -12.75 3.50
CA LEU A 141 -94.55 -12.05 3.22
C LEU A 141 -95.77 -12.96 3.00
N PRO A 142 -95.71 -14.05 2.20
CA PRO A 142 -96.85 -14.96 2.06
C PRO A 142 -97.17 -15.72 3.35
N PHE A 143 -96.19 -15.97 4.22
CA PHE A 143 -96.40 -16.67 5.49
C PHE A 143 -97.10 -15.78 6.53
N SER A 144 -96.79 -14.48 6.56
CA SER A 144 -97.50 -13.50 7.41
C SER A 144 -98.96 -13.27 6.99
N PHE A 145 -99.30 -13.42 5.70
CA PHE A 145 -100.68 -13.28 5.22
C PHE A 145 -101.56 -14.52 5.49
N ILE A 146 -100.95 -15.68 5.78
CA ILE A 146 -101.66 -16.94 6.07
C ILE A 146 -101.87 -17.15 7.58
N PHE A 147 -101.07 -16.50 8.44
CA PHE A 147 -101.09 -16.69 9.91
C PHE A 147 -101.50 -15.44 10.73
N GLY A 148 -101.95 -14.37 10.06
CA GLY A 148 -102.38 -13.09 10.66
C GLY A 148 -103.90 -12.89 10.67
#